data_AF-A0A8J8CUI8-F1
#
_entry.id   AF-A0A8J8CUI8-F1
#
_cell.length_a   1.000
_cell.length_b   1.000
_cell.length_c   1.000
_cell.angle_alpha   90.00
_cell.angle_beta   90.00
_cell.angle_gamma   90.00
#
_symmetry.space_group_name_H-M   'P 1'
#
loop_
_entity.id
_entity.type
_entity.pdbx_description
1 polymer ?
#
loop_
_entity_poly.entity_id
_entity_poly.type
_entity_poly.pdbx_seq_one_letter_code
_entity_poly.pdbx_strand_id
1 'polypeptide(L)'
;MRAYELLGGDTPTKRNVDPFRSEEKLEELLAEVPSLLLEEQLLIVGQQVGVETGTLDLLAVDKYGNIVVFELKRGESGTGSASEGSILSQPQQYAQALQWFSYDELNDVYQEYRTDCSSTDGAEGSVSRSESLLDAFITHFGTRLEPEGFNQHQRMVIVAEEITDRTATNARYLRDEGLHLQCVEVQRFRLTEGEETPPILVASTVVDYDEKQVQPNEDGTITFPDINEAIASKAFPTFEEITHATALNDLFPGGFDLREPRMRSLHPDHPDTVRYVLRVKPLECNHVRISIDVTTRGLDIDTVDKESLTDRLRSASDRFERAGFEVNHSRNTFRIVSKRWDIDSVADVRNDAFLEEVADRYAELVRIGHEVMLDTK
;
A
#
# COMPACT_ATOMS: atom_id res chain seq x y z
N MET A 1 -8.60 -25.40 18.50
CA MET A 1 -9.96 -25.03 19.01
C MET A 1 -10.62 -26.15 19.87
N ARG A 2 -11.75 -25.91 20.57
CA ARG A 2 -12.57 -26.97 21.22
C ARG A 2 -14.07 -26.76 20.92
N ALA A 3 -14.74 -27.75 20.34
CA ALA A 3 -16.18 -27.68 20.05
C ALA A 3 -17.02 -28.49 21.04
N TYR A 4 -18.16 -27.93 21.46
CA TYR A 4 -19.17 -28.58 22.28
C TYR A 4 -20.55 -28.35 21.66
N GLU A 5 -21.38 -29.39 21.63
CA GLU A 5 -22.78 -29.28 21.24
C GLU A 5 -23.67 -29.39 22.48
N LEU A 6 -24.71 -28.56 22.56
CA LEU A 6 -25.70 -28.60 23.65
C LEU A 6 -26.87 -29.52 23.26
N LEU A 7 -26.98 -30.67 23.93
CA LEU A 7 -28.08 -31.61 23.73
C LEU A 7 -29.11 -31.48 24.86
N GLY A 8 -30.41 -31.56 24.52
CA GLY A 8 -31.49 -31.83 25.49
C GLY A 8 -31.57 -30.91 26.73
N GLY A 9 -31.31 -29.62 26.59
CA GLY A 9 -31.41 -28.65 27.70
C GLY A 9 -30.07 -28.34 28.38
N ASP A 10 -29.12 -27.82 27.60
CA ASP A 10 -27.82 -27.26 28.05
C ASP A 10 -26.75 -28.25 28.55
N THR A 11 -26.82 -29.55 28.21
CA THR A 11 -25.70 -30.46 28.51
C THR A 11 -24.63 -30.39 27.40
N PRO A 12 -23.40 -29.89 27.68
CA PRO A 12 -22.36 -29.78 26.68
C PRO A 12 -21.69 -31.13 26.42
N THR A 13 -21.74 -31.58 25.16
CA THR A 13 -21.06 -32.79 24.68
C THR A 13 -19.89 -32.38 23.81
N LYS A 14 -18.67 -32.78 24.19
CA LYS A 14 -17.47 -32.46 23.41
C LYS A 14 -17.53 -33.16 22.05
N ARG A 15 -17.24 -32.42 20.98
CA ARG A 15 -17.09 -32.97 19.62
C ARG A 15 -15.62 -33.11 19.26
N ASN A 16 -15.31 -34.20 18.55
CA ASN A 16 -13.98 -34.45 18.02
C ASN A 16 -13.83 -33.78 16.66
N VAL A 17 -12.60 -33.38 16.34
CA VAL A 17 -12.23 -32.89 15.01
C VAL A 17 -12.42 -34.04 14.01
N ASP A 18 -13.06 -33.74 12.88
CA ASP A 18 -13.21 -34.62 11.72
C ASP A 18 -12.17 -34.19 10.67
N PRO A 19 -11.02 -34.87 10.54
CA PRO A 19 -9.91 -34.40 9.72
C PRO A 19 -10.28 -34.34 8.23
N PHE A 20 -9.63 -33.45 7.48
CA PHE A 20 -9.83 -33.38 6.04
C PHE A 20 -9.24 -34.60 5.33
N ARG A 21 -9.88 -35.02 4.23
CA ARG A 21 -9.43 -36.19 3.47
C ARG A 21 -8.12 -35.93 2.72
N SER A 22 -7.96 -34.74 2.17
CA SER A 22 -6.77 -34.27 1.45
C SER A 22 -6.62 -32.75 1.57
N GLU A 23 -5.41 -32.24 1.35
CA GLU A 23 -5.13 -30.80 1.23
C GLU A 23 -5.87 -30.20 0.03
N GLU A 24 -5.85 -30.90 -1.11
CA GLU A 24 -6.64 -30.56 -2.30
C GLU A 24 -8.13 -30.33 -1.98
N LYS A 25 -8.76 -31.16 -1.15
CA LYS A 25 -10.18 -30.97 -0.82
C LYS A 25 -10.43 -29.80 0.14
N LEU A 26 -9.46 -29.49 0.99
CA LEU A 26 -9.50 -28.29 1.84
C LEU A 26 -9.35 -27.04 0.96
N GLU A 27 -8.44 -27.08 -0.01
CA GLU A 27 -8.21 -25.98 -0.95
C GLU A 27 -9.43 -25.69 -1.82
N GLU A 28 -10.01 -26.69 -2.48
CA GLU A 28 -11.24 -26.53 -3.28
C GLU A 28 -12.35 -25.85 -2.47
N LEU A 29 -12.53 -26.30 -1.23
CA LEU A 29 -13.54 -25.78 -0.31
C LEU A 29 -13.27 -24.33 0.10
N LEU A 30 -12.00 -23.99 0.35
CA LEU A 30 -11.61 -22.64 0.75
C LEU A 30 -11.61 -21.66 -0.43
N ALA A 31 -11.34 -22.13 -1.65
CA ALA A 31 -11.49 -21.35 -2.88
C ALA A 31 -12.96 -20.99 -3.14
N GLU A 32 -13.89 -21.90 -2.88
CA GLU A 32 -15.34 -21.66 -3.00
C GLU A 32 -15.88 -20.72 -1.91
N VAL A 33 -15.27 -20.71 -0.73
CA VAL A 33 -15.71 -19.90 0.42
C VAL A 33 -14.54 -19.09 1.01
N PRO A 34 -14.06 -18.04 0.32
CA PRO A 34 -12.92 -17.24 0.77
C PRO A 34 -13.13 -16.57 2.13
N SER A 35 -14.38 -16.38 2.57
CA SER A 35 -14.69 -15.86 3.91
C SER A 35 -14.26 -16.78 5.06
N LEU A 36 -13.88 -18.04 4.77
CA LEU A 36 -13.26 -18.93 5.75
C LEU A 36 -11.74 -18.71 5.87
N LEU A 37 -11.12 -18.06 4.89
CA LEU A 37 -9.69 -17.75 4.90
C LEU A 37 -9.40 -16.57 5.82
N LEU A 38 -10.10 -15.45 5.65
CA LEU A 38 -9.93 -14.23 6.45
C LEU A 38 -11.29 -13.52 6.60
N GLU A 39 -11.44 -12.74 7.68
CA GLU A 39 -12.64 -11.93 7.94
C GLU A 39 -12.65 -10.61 7.13
N GLU A 40 -12.29 -10.68 5.84
CA GLU A 40 -12.26 -9.54 4.93
C GLU A 40 -12.70 -9.98 3.51
N GLN A 41 -12.88 -9.01 2.61
CA GLN A 41 -13.18 -9.32 1.20
C GLN A 41 -11.90 -9.68 0.47
N LEU A 42 -11.92 -10.83 -0.21
CA LEU A 42 -10.82 -11.35 -1.00
C LEU A 42 -11.34 -11.80 -2.36
N LEU A 43 -10.65 -11.39 -3.42
CA LEU A 43 -10.88 -11.90 -4.76
C LEU A 43 -9.85 -12.98 -5.04
N ILE A 44 -10.28 -14.24 -5.13
CA ILE A 44 -9.39 -15.33 -5.57
C ILE A 44 -9.05 -15.11 -7.05
N VAL A 45 -7.76 -15.08 -7.35
CA VAL A 45 -7.24 -14.86 -8.70
C VAL A 45 -6.44 -16.04 -9.23
N GLY A 46 -6.09 -17.00 -8.40
CA GLY A 46 -5.36 -18.20 -8.82
C GLY A 46 -5.47 -19.33 -7.83
N GLN A 47 -5.38 -20.55 -8.35
CA GLN A 47 -5.34 -21.80 -7.59
C GLN A 47 -4.25 -22.68 -8.18
N GLN A 48 -3.43 -23.31 -7.34
CA GLN A 48 -2.27 -24.12 -7.76
C GLN A 48 -1.36 -23.38 -8.76
N VAL A 49 -1.04 -22.12 -8.46
CA VAL A 49 -0.28 -21.24 -9.37
C VAL A 49 1.20 -21.63 -9.37
N GLY A 50 1.73 -21.97 -10.55
CA GLY A 50 3.14 -22.29 -10.74
C GLY A 50 4.02 -21.03 -10.78
N VAL A 51 5.01 -20.98 -9.91
CA VAL A 51 6.05 -19.93 -9.85
C VAL A 51 7.45 -20.55 -9.80
N GLU A 52 8.50 -19.75 -9.91
CA GLU A 52 9.89 -20.25 -9.92
C GLU A 52 10.23 -21.10 -8.67
N THR A 53 9.64 -20.74 -7.52
CA THR A 53 9.92 -21.36 -6.24
C THR A 53 9.03 -22.57 -5.92
N GLY A 54 8.04 -22.90 -6.76
CA GLY A 54 7.15 -24.03 -6.58
C GLY A 54 5.72 -23.73 -7.05
N THR A 55 4.75 -24.41 -6.45
CA THR A 55 3.33 -24.21 -6.72
C THR A 55 2.67 -23.74 -5.44
N LEU A 56 2.05 -22.56 -5.47
CA LEU A 56 1.32 -21.99 -4.33
C LEU A 56 -0.15 -22.40 -4.39
N ASP A 57 -0.76 -22.64 -3.22
CA ASP A 57 -2.09 -23.25 -3.15
C ASP A 57 -3.19 -22.30 -3.63
N LEU A 58 -3.28 -21.09 -3.04
CA LEU A 58 -4.21 -20.06 -3.50
C LEU A 58 -3.55 -18.67 -3.58
N LEU A 59 -3.94 -17.93 -4.61
CA LEU A 59 -3.59 -16.53 -4.80
C LEU A 59 -4.86 -15.68 -4.76
N ALA A 60 -4.84 -14.63 -3.95
CA ALA A 60 -5.93 -13.65 -3.93
C ALA A 60 -5.41 -12.22 -4.05
N VAL A 61 -6.35 -11.32 -4.31
CA VAL A 61 -6.17 -9.87 -4.26
C VAL A 61 -7.10 -9.31 -3.18
N ASP A 62 -6.59 -8.45 -2.32
CA ASP A 62 -7.41 -7.72 -1.34
C ASP A 62 -8.01 -6.43 -1.95
N LYS A 63 -8.86 -5.73 -1.19
CA LYS A 63 -9.53 -4.50 -1.64
C LYS A 63 -8.59 -3.33 -2.01
N TYR A 64 -7.30 -3.46 -1.74
CA TYR A 64 -6.28 -2.46 -2.03
C TYR A 64 -5.39 -2.83 -3.22
N GLY A 65 -5.57 -4.01 -3.80
CA GLY A 65 -4.71 -4.50 -4.88
C GLY A 65 -3.48 -5.26 -4.38
N ASN A 66 -3.35 -5.50 -3.07
CA ASN A 66 -2.23 -6.29 -2.55
C ASN A 66 -2.43 -7.76 -2.89
N ILE A 67 -1.33 -8.45 -3.13
CA ILE A 67 -1.36 -9.90 -3.35
C ILE A 67 -1.37 -10.62 -2.01
N VAL A 68 -2.30 -11.55 -1.87
CA VAL A 68 -2.41 -12.42 -0.69
C VAL A 68 -2.09 -13.85 -1.11
N VAL A 69 -0.95 -14.34 -0.61
CA VAL A 69 -0.46 -15.69 -0.86
C VAL A 69 -0.95 -16.59 0.27
N PHE A 70 -1.72 -17.62 -0.06
CA PHE A 70 -2.17 -18.61 0.90
C PHE A 70 -1.38 -19.91 0.75
N GLU A 71 -0.90 -20.42 1.88
CA GLU A 71 -0.32 -21.75 1.98
C GLU A 71 -1.17 -22.60 2.90
N LEU A 72 -1.68 -23.71 2.38
CA LEU A 72 -2.58 -24.62 3.07
C LEU A 72 -1.79 -25.85 3.54
N LYS A 73 -2.11 -26.32 4.75
CA LYS A 73 -1.52 -27.52 5.33
C LYS A 73 -2.57 -28.37 6.05
N ARG A 74 -2.52 -29.68 5.82
CA ARG A 74 -3.35 -30.63 6.56
C ARG A 74 -2.65 -31.06 7.86
N GLY A 75 -3.41 -31.10 8.95
CA GLY A 75 -2.91 -31.50 10.26
C GLY A 75 -2.19 -30.38 11.03
N GLU A 76 -1.28 -30.76 11.93
CA GLU A 76 -0.51 -29.82 12.75
C GLU A 76 0.56 -29.08 11.92
N SER A 77 0.68 -27.78 12.14
CA SER A 77 1.69 -26.90 11.56
C SER A 77 3.11 -27.24 12.08
N GLY A 78 3.66 -28.38 11.65
CA GLY A 78 4.97 -28.85 12.13
C GLY A 78 5.19 -30.37 12.09
N THR A 79 4.15 -31.16 11.77
CA THR A 79 4.26 -32.60 11.53
C THR A 79 3.62 -32.98 10.20
N GLY A 80 4.12 -34.02 9.51
CA GLY A 80 3.58 -34.44 8.22
C GLY A 80 4.10 -33.64 7.02
N SER A 81 3.20 -33.08 6.19
CA SER A 81 3.50 -32.44 4.89
C SER A 81 4.39 -31.18 4.97
N ALA A 82 4.56 -30.59 6.16
CA ALA A 82 5.47 -29.48 6.38
C ALA A 82 6.16 -29.55 7.75
N SER A 83 7.45 -29.25 7.75
CA SER A 83 8.21 -28.96 8.96
C SER A 83 7.93 -27.54 9.45
N GLU A 84 8.17 -27.27 10.74
CA GLU A 84 8.15 -25.92 11.34
C GLU A 84 8.99 -24.89 10.54
N GLY A 85 9.99 -25.33 9.80
CA GLY A 85 10.79 -24.46 8.92
C GLY A 85 10.11 -24.17 7.59
N SER A 86 9.56 -25.20 6.94
CA SER A 86 8.98 -25.08 5.60
C SER A 86 7.66 -24.30 5.60
N ILE A 87 6.87 -24.40 6.67
CA ILE A 87 5.56 -23.73 6.77
C ILE A 87 5.65 -22.20 6.75
N LEU A 88 6.78 -21.65 7.23
CA LEU A 88 7.04 -20.21 7.19
C LEU A 88 7.81 -19.81 5.92
N SER A 89 8.72 -20.66 5.45
CA SER A 89 9.57 -20.31 4.30
C SER A 89 8.87 -20.43 2.96
N GLN A 90 7.91 -21.35 2.80
CA GLN A 90 7.17 -21.54 1.55
C GLN A 90 6.38 -20.28 1.14
N PRO A 91 5.51 -19.70 2.01
CA PRO A 91 4.84 -18.44 1.69
C PRO A 91 5.82 -17.31 1.33
N GLN A 92 6.97 -17.23 2.02
CA GLN A 92 8.00 -16.22 1.75
C GLN A 92 8.64 -16.41 0.36
N GLN A 93 8.91 -17.65 -0.02
CA GLN A 93 9.47 -17.99 -1.33
C GLN A 93 8.48 -17.68 -2.47
N TYR A 94 7.19 -17.91 -2.26
CA TYR A 94 6.16 -17.56 -3.25
C TYR A 94 5.97 -16.04 -3.35
N ALA A 95 5.89 -15.34 -2.21
CA ALA A 95 5.86 -13.87 -2.18
C ALA A 95 7.07 -13.28 -2.92
N GLN A 96 8.29 -13.78 -2.63
CA GLN A 96 9.51 -13.39 -3.33
C GLN A 96 9.40 -13.60 -4.86
N ALA A 97 8.87 -14.74 -5.31
CA ALA A 97 8.73 -15.00 -6.75
C ALA A 97 7.71 -14.05 -7.40
N LEU A 98 6.64 -13.73 -6.69
CA LEU A 98 5.57 -12.84 -7.15
C LEU A 98 5.93 -11.35 -7.05
N GLN A 99 7.01 -10.97 -6.36
CA GLN A 99 7.32 -9.54 -6.09
C GLN A 99 7.47 -8.69 -7.36
N TRP A 100 7.82 -9.32 -8.48
CA TRP A 100 8.04 -8.65 -9.76
C TRP A 100 6.85 -8.75 -10.72
N PHE A 101 5.78 -9.44 -10.31
CA PHE A 101 4.60 -9.62 -11.16
C PHE A 101 3.90 -8.28 -11.37
N SER A 102 3.86 -7.88 -12.63
CA SER A 102 3.06 -6.77 -13.14
C SER A 102 1.56 -7.12 -13.18
N TYR A 103 0.73 -6.12 -13.43
CA TYR A 103 -0.70 -6.35 -13.67
C TYR A 103 -0.95 -7.35 -14.80
N ASP A 104 -0.18 -7.29 -15.89
CA ASP A 104 -0.40 -8.16 -17.04
C ASP A 104 -0.15 -9.63 -16.66
N GLU A 105 0.93 -9.91 -15.92
CA GLU A 105 1.25 -11.26 -15.42
C GLU A 105 0.18 -11.76 -14.42
N LEU A 106 -0.32 -10.90 -13.54
CA LEU A 106 -1.41 -11.25 -12.62
C LEU A 106 -2.73 -11.48 -13.35
N ASN A 107 -3.00 -10.69 -14.38
CA ASN A 107 -4.16 -10.87 -15.22
C ASN A 107 -4.08 -12.20 -15.99
N ASP A 108 -2.90 -12.59 -16.47
CA ASP A 108 -2.69 -13.90 -17.11
C ASP A 108 -2.98 -15.05 -16.14
N VAL A 109 -2.49 -14.98 -14.89
CA VAL A 109 -2.83 -15.95 -13.83
C VAL A 109 -4.34 -16.01 -13.62
N TYR A 110 -5.02 -14.86 -13.57
CA TYR A 110 -6.47 -14.79 -13.44
C TYR A 110 -7.21 -15.39 -14.63
N GLN A 111 -6.74 -15.19 -15.87
CA GLN A 111 -7.35 -15.79 -17.05
C GLN A 111 -7.20 -17.31 -17.08
N GLU A 112 -6.05 -17.83 -16.66
CA GLU A 112 -5.82 -19.26 -16.51
C GLU A 112 -6.79 -19.85 -15.48
N TYR A 113 -6.87 -19.25 -14.29
CA TYR A 113 -7.79 -19.65 -13.23
C TYR A 113 -9.25 -19.68 -13.70
N ARG A 114 -9.71 -18.65 -14.42
CA ARG A 114 -11.06 -18.64 -14.99
C ARG A 114 -11.30 -19.75 -15.99
N THR A 115 -10.30 -20.05 -16.83
CA THR A 115 -10.42 -21.09 -17.85
C THR A 115 -10.63 -22.45 -17.18
N ASP A 116 -9.85 -22.72 -16.14
CA ASP A 116 -9.95 -23.96 -15.36
C ASP A 116 -11.31 -24.08 -14.64
N CYS A 117 -11.78 -23.00 -13.99
CA CYS A 117 -13.10 -22.97 -13.37
C CYS A 117 -14.26 -23.09 -14.38
N SER A 118 -14.10 -22.59 -15.60
CA SER A 118 -15.15 -22.68 -16.65
C SER A 118 -15.27 -24.09 -17.25
N SER A 119 -14.22 -24.89 -17.15
CA SER A 119 -14.16 -26.26 -17.68
C SER A 119 -14.79 -27.31 -16.75
N THR A 120 -15.06 -26.94 -15.50
CA THR A 120 -15.74 -27.75 -14.49
C THR A 120 -17.23 -27.37 -14.45
N ASP A 121 -18.05 -28.17 -15.16
CA ASP A 121 -19.47 -27.95 -15.40
C ASP A 121 -20.32 -27.48 -14.19
N GLY A 122 -21.06 -26.38 -14.39
CA GLY A 122 -22.43 -26.23 -13.87
C GLY A 122 -22.64 -25.56 -12.50
N ALA A 123 -21.62 -24.98 -11.88
CA ALA A 123 -21.81 -24.20 -10.65
C ALA A 123 -22.05 -22.72 -10.96
N GLU A 124 -23.27 -22.23 -10.71
CA GLU A 124 -23.63 -20.81 -10.68
C GLU A 124 -23.01 -20.08 -9.45
N GLY A 125 -21.74 -20.34 -9.16
CA GLY A 125 -20.99 -19.78 -8.04
C GLY A 125 -20.02 -18.72 -8.51
N SER A 126 -20.46 -17.46 -8.50
CA SER A 126 -19.66 -16.21 -8.39
C SER A 126 -18.34 -16.04 -9.18
N VAL A 127 -18.02 -16.82 -10.21
CA VAL A 127 -16.94 -16.43 -11.14
C VAL A 127 -17.49 -15.30 -11.99
N SER A 128 -17.04 -14.08 -11.72
CA SER A 128 -17.50 -12.90 -12.44
C SER A 128 -17.30 -13.11 -13.94
N ARG A 129 -18.33 -12.76 -14.74
CA ARG A 129 -18.23 -12.73 -16.21
C ARG A 129 -17.18 -11.71 -16.71
N SER A 130 -16.63 -10.88 -15.82
CA SER A 130 -15.56 -9.92 -16.04
C SER A 130 -14.44 -10.44 -16.93
N GLU A 131 -14.17 -9.75 -18.04
CA GLU A 131 -13.21 -10.17 -19.06
C GLU A 131 -11.76 -10.03 -18.59
N SER A 132 -11.47 -9.13 -17.64
CA SER A 132 -10.13 -8.89 -17.09
C SER A 132 -10.11 -8.97 -15.55
N LEU A 133 -8.92 -9.11 -14.96
CA LEU A 133 -8.70 -9.00 -13.52
C LEU A 133 -9.21 -7.65 -12.99
N LEU A 134 -8.95 -6.57 -13.74
CA LEU A 134 -9.43 -5.23 -13.39
C LEU A 134 -10.97 -5.15 -13.30
N ASP A 135 -11.68 -5.71 -14.28
CA ASP A 135 -13.14 -5.73 -14.26
C ASP A 135 -13.70 -6.60 -13.12
N ALA A 136 -12.99 -7.68 -12.77
CA ALA A 136 -13.33 -8.54 -11.65
C ALA A 136 -13.16 -7.81 -10.33
N PHE A 137 -12.04 -7.09 -10.17
CA PHE A 137 -11.76 -6.25 -9.03
C PHE A 137 -12.85 -5.19 -8.82
N ILE A 138 -13.20 -4.44 -9.87
CA ILE A 138 -14.24 -3.39 -9.80
C ILE A 138 -15.59 -3.98 -9.40
N THR A 139 -15.94 -5.15 -9.96
CA THR A 139 -17.21 -5.82 -9.67
C THR A 139 -17.25 -6.34 -8.24
N HIS A 140 -16.15 -6.90 -7.75
CA HIS A 140 -16.07 -7.52 -6.44
C HIS A 140 -16.01 -6.48 -5.30
N PHE A 141 -15.16 -5.45 -5.43
CA PHE A 141 -14.93 -4.48 -4.36
C PHE A 141 -15.73 -3.18 -4.52
N GLY A 142 -16.28 -2.90 -5.71
CA GLY A 142 -17.00 -1.66 -6.00
C GLY A 142 -16.10 -0.42 -6.12
N THR A 143 -14.78 -0.62 -6.20
CA THR A 143 -13.76 0.43 -6.29
C THR A 143 -12.92 0.26 -7.55
N ARG A 144 -12.34 1.37 -8.04
CA ARG A 144 -11.42 1.35 -9.18
C ARG A 144 -9.98 1.40 -8.69
N LEU A 145 -9.14 0.55 -9.26
CA LEU A 145 -7.70 0.54 -9.08
C LEU A 145 -7.05 0.63 -10.46
N GLU A 146 -6.00 1.42 -10.63
CA GLU A 146 -5.25 1.42 -11.90
C GLU A 146 -4.28 0.23 -11.91
N PRO A 147 -3.88 -0.29 -13.09
CA PRO A 147 -2.99 -1.46 -13.20
C PRO A 147 -1.74 -1.39 -12.34
N GLU A 148 -1.12 -0.22 -12.21
CA GLU A 148 0.08 0.01 -11.41
C GLU A 148 -0.17 -0.11 -9.90
N GLY A 149 -1.42 -0.05 -9.46
CA GLY A 149 -1.80 -0.19 -8.06
C GLY A 149 -1.84 -1.64 -7.56
N PHE A 150 -1.72 -2.62 -8.45
CA PHE A 150 -1.65 -4.03 -8.06
C PHE A 150 -0.25 -4.37 -7.52
N ASN A 151 -0.20 -5.32 -6.59
CA ASN A 151 1.02 -5.92 -6.05
C ASN A 151 2.01 -4.93 -5.41
N GLN A 152 1.52 -3.82 -4.85
CA GLN A 152 2.35 -2.85 -4.13
C GLN A 152 2.84 -3.42 -2.79
N HIS A 153 2.00 -4.23 -2.14
CA HIS A 153 2.37 -5.03 -1.00
C HIS A 153 1.90 -6.46 -1.18
N GLN A 154 2.53 -7.35 -0.41
CA GLN A 154 2.20 -8.75 -0.37
C GLN A 154 1.91 -9.17 1.06
N ARG A 155 0.97 -10.10 1.19
CA ARG A 155 0.54 -10.70 2.45
C ARG A 155 0.68 -12.20 2.32
N MET A 156 1.10 -12.83 3.40
CA MET A 156 1.27 -14.26 3.50
C MET A 156 0.30 -14.78 4.54
N VAL A 157 -0.46 -15.80 4.19
CA VAL A 157 -1.44 -16.40 5.08
C VAL A 157 -1.21 -17.89 5.12
N ILE A 158 -0.96 -18.41 6.33
CA ILE A 158 -0.83 -19.84 6.56
C ILE A 158 -2.16 -20.35 7.08
N VAL A 159 -2.72 -21.36 6.42
CA VAL A 159 -3.96 -22.01 6.81
C VAL A 159 -3.67 -23.46 7.17
N ALA A 160 -4.01 -23.89 8.38
CA ALA A 160 -3.81 -25.27 8.81
C ALA A 160 -4.97 -25.79 9.66
N GLU A 161 -5.05 -27.11 9.87
CA GLU A 161 -6.02 -27.67 10.84
C GLU A 161 -5.67 -27.30 12.29
N GLU A 162 -4.38 -27.20 12.59
CA GLU A 162 -3.87 -26.78 13.89
C GLU A 162 -2.56 -25.99 13.72
N ILE A 163 -2.48 -24.81 14.34
CA ILE A 163 -1.28 -23.98 14.38
C ILE A 163 -0.57 -24.20 15.72
N THR A 164 0.63 -24.77 15.69
CA THR A 164 1.45 -25.01 16.88
C THR A 164 1.86 -23.69 17.54
N ASP A 165 2.06 -23.73 18.85
CA ASP A 165 2.56 -22.58 19.62
C ASP A 165 3.89 -22.03 19.05
N ARG A 166 4.73 -22.92 18.51
CA ARG A 166 6.01 -22.57 17.91
C ARG A 166 5.83 -21.82 16.59
N THR A 167 5.00 -22.34 15.68
CA THR A 167 4.68 -21.66 14.42
C THR A 167 4.03 -20.32 14.70
N ALA A 168 3.07 -20.25 15.62
CA ALA A 168 2.42 -18.98 16.00
C ALA A 168 3.42 -17.97 16.59
N THR A 169 4.36 -18.40 17.43
CA THR A 169 5.38 -17.52 18.02
C THR A 169 6.32 -16.97 16.96
N ASN A 170 6.81 -17.82 16.05
CA ASN A 170 7.67 -17.40 14.95
C ASN A 170 6.94 -16.46 13.99
N ALA A 171 5.68 -16.77 13.67
CA ALA A 171 4.89 -15.93 12.79
C ALA A 171 4.67 -14.53 13.38
N ARG A 172 4.37 -14.43 14.68
CA ARG A 172 4.29 -13.13 15.39
C ARG A 172 5.61 -12.38 15.38
N TYR A 173 6.74 -13.06 15.59
CA TYR A 173 8.05 -12.43 15.53
C TYR A 173 8.33 -11.83 14.13
N LEU A 174 8.15 -12.62 13.07
CA LEU A 174 8.34 -12.15 11.69
C LEU A 174 7.40 -10.98 11.36
N ARG A 175 6.17 -11.04 11.87
CA ARG A 175 5.22 -9.95 11.75
C ARG A 175 5.68 -8.67 12.41
N ASP A 176 6.16 -8.77 13.65
CA ASP A 176 6.64 -7.60 14.40
C ASP A 176 7.92 -7.00 13.76
N GLU A 177 8.68 -7.80 13.00
CA GLU A 177 9.82 -7.36 12.18
C GLU A 177 9.40 -6.81 10.79
N GLY A 178 8.10 -6.71 10.51
CA GLY A 178 7.57 -6.05 9.31
C GLY A 178 7.14 -6.97 8.17
N LEU A 179 7.13 -8.30 8.36
CA LEU A 179 6.56 -9.22 7.37
C LEU A 179 5.04 -9.34 7.55
N HIS A 180 4.28 -9.29 6.45
CA HIS A 180 2.83 -9.33 6.54
C HIS A 180 2.33 -10.77 6.62
N LEU A 181 2.38 -11.37 7.81
CA LEU A 181 2.11 -12.78 8.03
C LEU A 181 0.91 -13.02 8.96
N GLN A 182 -0.03 -13.84 8.51
CA GLN A 182 -1.19 -14.31 9.28
C GLN A 182 -1.22 -15.84 9.39
N CYS A 183 -1.86 -16.33 10.44
CA CYS A 183 -2.09 -17.77 10.63
C CYS A 183 -3.56 -18.01 11.01
N VAL A 184 -4.20 -18.93 10.31
CA VAL A 184 -5.61 -19.27 10.47
C VAL A 184 -5.74 -20.77 10.68
N GLU A 185 -6.47 -21.16 11.72
CA GLU A 185 -6.87 -22.54 11.95
C GLU A 185 -8.23 -22.81 11.31
N VAL A 186 -8.35 -23.86 10.52
CA VAL A 186 -9.63 -24.34 9.96
C VAL A 186 -9.88 -25.76 10.42
N GLN A 187 -10.91 -25.97 11.25
CA GLN A 187 -11.29 -27.28 11.78
C GLN A 187 -12.68 -27.66 11.34
N ARG A 188 -12.85 -28.94 11.02
CA ARG A 188 -14.13 -29.54 10.67
C ARG A 188 -14.68 -30.37 11.83
N PHE A 189 -15.98 -30.27 12.09
CA PHE A 189 -16.69 -31.02 13.14
C PHE A 189 -17.96 -31.67 12.58
N ARG A 190 -18.40 -32.78 13.19
CA ARG A 190 -19.73 -33.36 12.96
C ARG A 190 -20.58 -33.25 14.23
N LEU A 191 -21.82 -32.77 14.06
CA LEU A 191 -22.74 -32.56 15.17
C LEU A 191 -23.39 -33.84 15.69
N THR A 192 -23.66 -34.87 14.87
CA THR A 192 -24.25 -36.13 15.37
C THR A 192 -23.47 -37.37 14.94
N GLU A 193 -23.65 -38.49 15.68
CA GLU A 193 -23.11 -39.82 15.33
C GLU A 193 -23.95 -40.54 14.24
N GLY A 194 -24.81 -39.83 13.50
CA GLY A 194 -25.57 -40.36 12.37
C GLY A 194 -25.24 -39.62 11.07
N GLU A 195 -25.32 -40.31 9.92
CA GLU A 195 -24.91 -39.83 8.60
C GLU A 195 -25.67 -38.61 8.05
N GLU A 196 -26.68 -38.08 8.76
CA GLU A 196 -27.62 -37.10 8.21
C GLU A 196 -27.28 -35.63 8.49
N THR A 197 -26.43 -35.30 9.47
CA THR A 197 -26.07 -33.88 9.72
C THR A 197 -24.84 -33.46 8.91
N PRO A 198 -24.90 -32.38 8.11
CA PRO A 198 -23.75 -31.89 7.38
C PRO A 198 -22.64 -31.45 8.35
N PRO A 199 -21.36 -31.58 7.95
CA PRO A 199 -20.25 -31.13 8.77
C PRO A 199 -20.26 -29.60 8.91
N ILE A 200 -19.72 -29.12 10.04
CA ILE A 200 -19.49 -27.70 10.28
C ILE A 200 -18.00 -27.42 10.15
N LEU A 201 -17.69 -26.31 9.49
CA LEU A 201 -16.35 -25.75 9.41
C LEU A 201 -16.26 -24.56 10.34
N VAL A 202 -15.17 -24.48 11.09
CA VAL A 202 -14.89 -23.34 11.96
C VAL A 202 -13.48 -22.87 11.65
N ALA A 203 -13.37 -21.59 11.32
CA ALA A 203 -12.11 -20.90 11.13
C ALA A 203 -11.81 -20.01 12.35
N SER A 204 -10.54 -19.84 12.69
CA SER A 204 -10.09 -18.90 13.72
C SER A 204 -8.71 -18.37 13.41
N THR A 205 -8.56 -17.05 13.48
CA THR A 205 -7.26 -16.39 13.33
C THR A 205 -6.43 -16.56 14.61
N VAL A 206 -5.27 -17.20 14.50
CA VAL A 206 -4.32 -17.46 15.61
C VAL A 206 -3.24 -16.38 15.67
N VAL A 207 -2.79 -15.93 14.51
CA VAL A 207 -1.90 -14.79 14.34
C VAL A 207 -2.59 -13.84 13.39
N ASP A 208 -3.06 -12.75 13.95
CA ASP A 208 -3.74 -11.70 13.19
C ASP A 208 -2.76 -10.61 12.75
N TYR A 209 -3.17 -9.87 11.75
CA TYR A 209 -2.44 -8.78 11.14
C TYR A 209 -3.40 -7.61 10.93
N ASP A 210 -3.07 -6.44 11.49
CA ASP A 210 -3.90 -5.25 11.30
C ASP A 210 -3.77 -4.81 9.84
N GLU A 211 -4.86 -4.92 9.07
CA GLU A 211 -4.91 -4.47 7.69
C GLU A 211 -4.29 -3.08 7.56
N LYS A 212 -4.42 -2.15 8.52
CA LYS A 212 -3.84 -0.79 8.48
C LYS A 212 -2.35 -0.71 8.09
N GLN A 213 -1.61 -1.80 8.28
CA GLN A 213 -0.21 -1.88 7.89
C GLN A 213 -0.01 -2.20 6.39
N VAL A 214 -0.98 -2.85 5.73
CA VAL A 214 -1.02 -3.11 4.27
C VAL A 214 -2.08 -2.32 3.53
N GLN A 215 -3.00 -1.65 4.24
CA GLN A 215 -3.77 -0.60 3.61
C GLN A 215 -2.71 0.33 3.01
N PRO A 216 -2.85 0.70 1.74
CA PRO A 216 -2.27 1.95 1.30
C PRO A 216 -2.63 2.91 2.42
N ASN A 217 -1.63 3.59 2.97
CA ASN A 217 -1.91 4.75 3.80
C ASN A 217 -2.99 5.55 3.04
N GLU A 218 -3.72 6.47 3.67
CA GLU A 218 -4.43 7.49 2.87
C GLU A 218 -3.48 8.19 1.84
N ASP A 219 -2.17 7.91 1.91
CA ASP A 219 -1.15 8.02 0.88
C ASP A 219 -0.80 6.71 0.10
N GLY A 220 -1.74 6.16 -0.67
CA GLY A 220 -1.45 5.46 -1.94
C GLY A 220 -0.89 6.44 -2.98
N THR A 221 0.16 7.19 -2.62
CA THR A 221 0.75 8.23 -3.48
C THR A 221 1.95 7.64 -4.18
N ILE A 222 1.84 7.42 -5.48
CA ILE A 222 3.02 7.22 -6.33
C ILE A 222 3.88 8.48 -6.18
N THR A 223 5.04 8.34 -5.54
CA THR A 223 6.06 9.38 -5.44
C THR A 223 6.93 9.35 -6.69
N PHE A 224 7.61 10.46 -6.98
CA PHE A 224 8.52 10.57 -8.12
C PHE A 224 9.88 11.05 -7.63
N PRO A 225 10.57 10.26 -6.77
CA PRO A 225 11.81 10.67 -6.13
C PRO A 225 12.84 11.12 -7.16
N ASP A 226 13.05 10.35 -8.23
CA ASP A 226 14.01 10.67 -9.30
C ASP A 226 13.70 12.00 -10.00
N ILE A 227 12.42 12.30 -10.23
CA ILE A 227 11.98 13.53 -10.91
C ILE A 227 12.13 14.73 -9.96
N ASN A 228 11.70 14.55 -8.71
CA ASN A 228 11.84 15.59 -7.69
C ASN A 228 13.31 15.92 -7.44
N GLU A 229 14.16 14.90 -7.33
CA GLU A 229 15.61 15.06 -7.16
C GLU A 229 16.26 15.68 -8.40
N ALA A 230 15.85 15.31 -9.61
CA ALA A 230 16.36 15.92 -10.85
C ALA A 230 16.05 17.42 -10.93
N ILE A 231 14.81 17.82 -10.64
CA ILE A 231 14.40 19.24 -10.61
C ILE A 231 15.20 19.99 -9.53
N ALA A 232 15.26 19.45 -8.32
CA ALA A 232 15.93 20.09 -7.20
C ALA A 232 17.44 20.19 -7.43
N SER A 233 18.08 19.16 -8.00
CA SER A 233 19.50 19.14 -8.33
C SER A 233 19.87 20.14 -9.42
N LYS A 234 19.03 20.30 -10.46
CA LYS A 234 19.23 21.32 -11.50
C LYS A 234 19.09 22.74 -10.93
N ALA A 235 18.16 22.94 -9.99
CA ALA A 235 17.89 24.25 -9.40
C ALA A 235 18.91 24.64 -8.30
N PHE A 236 19.47 23.66 -7.59
CA PHE A 236 20.33 23.84 -6.41
C PHE A 236 21.48 24.85 -6.58
N PRO A 237 22.27 24.84 -7.68
CA PRO A 237 23.37 25.78 -7.85
C PRO A 237 22.95 27.26 -7.82
N THR A 238 21.68 27.55 -8.10
CA THR A 238 21.15 28.92 -8.10
C THR A 238 20.81 29.42 -6.69
N PHE A 239 20.59 28.52 -5.74
CA PHE A 239 20.18 28.87 -4.38
C PHE A 239 21.00 28.25 -3.25
N GLU A 240 22.08 27.51 -3.55
CA GLU A 240 22.99 26.97 -2.52
C GLU A 240 23.56 28.08 -1.63
N GLU A 241 24.00 29.20 -2.23
CA GLU A 241 24.58 30.33 -1.50
C GLU A 241 23.54 31.04 -0.64
N ILE A 242 22.33 31.32 -1.17
CA ILE A 242 21.30 32.07 -0.41
C ILE A 242 20.68 31.25 0.73
N THR A 243 20.75 29.92 0.64
CA THR A 243 20.24 29.01 1.66
C THR A 243 21.30 28.57 2.66
N HIS A 244 22.58 28.92 2.45
CA HIS A 244 23.74 28.48 3.25
C HIS A 244 23.91 26.94 3.28
N ALA A 245 23.47 26.22 2.24
CA ALA A 245 23.60 24.77 2.19
C ALA A 245 24.88 24.33 1.49
N THR A 246 25.46 23.23 1.99
CA THR A 246 26.64 22.57 1.39
C THR A 246 26.26 21.40 0.50
N ALA A 247 25.10 20.80 0.73
CA ALA A 247 24.54 19.74 -0.10
C ALA A 247 23.02 19.89 -0.21
N LEU A 248 22.47 19.43 -1.33
CA LEU A 248 21.03 19.46 -1.58
C LEU A 248 20.22 18.73 -0.49
N ASN A 249 20.71 17.59 -0.02
CA ASN A 249 20.03 16.78 0.98
C ASN A 249 19.89 17.50 2.33
N ASP A 250 20.77 18.46 2.64
CA ASP A 250 20.70 19.25 3.87
C ASP A 250 19.43 20.14 3.88
N LEU A 251 18.97 20.55 2.69
CA LEU A 251 17.77 21.35 2.50
C LEU A 251 16.48 20.52 2.52
N PHE A 252 16.56 19.21 2.27
CA PHE A 252 15.40 18.30 2.19
C PHE A 252 15.50 17.21 3.27
N PRO A 253 15.19 17.53 4.55
CA PRO A 253 15.39 16.59 5.66
C PRO A 253 14.53 15.32 5.58
N GLY A 254 13.46 15.33 4.78
CA GLY A 254 12.63 14.16 4.52
C GLY A 254 12.96 13.43 3.22
N GLY A 255 13.98 13.87 2.48
CA GLY A 255 14.33 13.33 1.16
C GLY A 255 13.30 13.65 0.07
N PHE A 256 13.43 12.96 -1.06
CA PHE A 256 12.60 13.14 -2.25
C PHE A 256 11.52 12.08 -2.45
N ASP A 257 11.59 10.99 -1.68
CA ASP A 257 10.57 9.94 -1.64
C ASP A 257 9.37 10.34 -0.76
N LEU A 258 8.81 11.51 -1.08
CA LEU A 258 7.67 12.10 -0.39
C LEU A 258 6.69 12.65 -1.42
N ARG A 259 5.40 12.71 -1.04
CA ARG A 259 4.32 13.32 -1.84
C ARG A 259 4.59 14.77 -2.24
N GLU A 260 5.25 15.49 -1.33
CA GLU A 260 5.56 16.91 -1.43
C GLU A 260 6.91 17.12 -0.74
N PRO A 261 8.05 16.90 -1.42
CA PRO A 261 9.35 17.25 -0.86
C PRO A 261 9.36 18.73 -0.47
N ARG A 262 9.71 18.99 0.79
CA ARG A 262 9.68 20.32 1.39
C ARG A 262 11.09 20.76 1.71
N MET A 263 11.55 21.75 0.98
CA MET A 263 12.82 22.40 1.22
C MET A 263 12.72 23.32 2.44
N ARG A 264 13.72 23.21 3.30
CA ARG A 264 14.01 24.07 4.43
C ARG A 264 15.29 24.83 4.13
N SER A 265 15.27 26.15 4.26
CA SER A 265 16.49 26.95 4.21
C SER A 265 17.33 26.75 5.47
N LEU A 266 18.65 26.78 5.35
CA LEU A 266 19.60 26.78 6.48
C LEU A 266 20.12 28.20 6.79
N HIS A 267 19.62 29.22 6.09
CA HIS A 267 19.97 30.60 6.38
C HIS A 267 19.43 31.00 7.76
N PRO A 268 20.27 31.52 8.69
CA PRO A 268 19.90 31.74 10.08
C PRO A 268 18.75 32.74 10.28
N ASP A 269 18.66 33.75 9.41
CA ASP A 269 17.58 34.75 9.47
C ASP A 269 16.33 34.35 8.67
N HIS A 270 16.36 33.23 7.93
CA HIS A 270 15.18 32.78 7.20
C HIS A 270 14.27 31.97 8.13
N PRO A 271 12.97 32.29 8.23
CA PRO A 271 12.06 31.58 9.12
C PRO A 271 11.98 30.09 8.79
N ASP A 272 12.21 29.24 9.80
CA ASP A 272 12.12 27.79 9.67
C ASP A 272 10.70 27.29 9.34
N THR A 273 9.67 28.11 9.49
CA THR A 273 8.29 27.74 9.14
C THR A 273 7.97 27.92 7.67
N VAL A 274 8.74 28.73 6.94
CA VAL A 274 8.56 28.94 5.50
C VAL A 274 9.24 27.78 4.76
N ARG A 275 8.46 27.05 3.97
CA ARG A 275 8.88 25.88 3.20
C ARG A 275 8.63 26.09 1.72
N TYR A 276 9.60 25.70 0.91
CA TYR A 276 9.45 25.63 -0.54
C TYR A 276 9.10 24.19 -0.91
N VAL A 277 7.99 24.01 -1.58
CA VAL A 277 7.40 22.70 -1.83
C VAL A 277 7.49 22.41 -3.31
N LEU A 278 8.05 21.25 -3.63
CA LEU A 278 7.98 20.65 -4.94
C LEU A 278 6.92 19.56 -4.91
N ARG A 279 6.02 19.54 -5.89
CA ARG A 279 4.95 18.53 -5.98
C ARG A 279 4.79 18.07 -7.41
N VAL A 280 5.19 16.84 -7.68
CA VAL A 280 5.03 16.17 -8.97
C VAL A 280 3.94 15.12 -8.81
N LYS A 281 2.80 15.28 -9.51
CA LYS A 281 1.68 14.33 -9.51
C LYS A 281 1.17 14.03 -10.93
N PRO A 282 1.99 13.40 -11.77
CA PRO A 282 1.67 13.11 -13.16
C PRO A 282 0.55 12.07 -13.32
N LEU A 283 0.39 11.14 -12.38
CA LEU A 283 -0.61 10.06 -12.46
C LEU A 283 -1.93 10.40 -11.76
N GLU A 284 -1.90 11.16 -10.66
CA GLU A 284 -3.11 11.45 -9.87
C GLU A 284 -3.87 12.71 -10.33
N CYS A 285 -3.15 13.70 -10.86
CA CYS A 285 -3.72 15.02 -11.09
C CYS A 285 -3.21 15.73 -12.34
N ASN A 286 -2.43 15.05 -13.19
CA ASN A 286 -1.85 15.57 -14.43
C ASN A 286 -1.20 16.95 -14.27
N HIS A 287 -0.49 17.19 -13.17
CA HIS A 287 0.23 18.46 -12.98
C HIS A 287 1.51 18.34 -12.16
N VAL A 288 2.41 19.28 -12.42
CA VAL A 288 3.52 19.64 -11.55
C VAL A 288 3.19 20.97 -10.89
N ARG A 289 3.52 21.12 -9.61
CA ARG A 289 3.36 22.36 -8.86
C ARG A 289 4.59 22.63 -8.01
N ILE A 290 4.99 23.89 -7.98
CA ILE A 290 5.89 24.44 -6.98
C ILE A 290 5.13 25.46 -6.13
N SER A 291 5.44 25.56 -4.84
CA SER A 291 4.77 26.52 -3.96
C SER A 291 5.57 26.93 -2.73
N ILE A 292 5.17 28.05 -2.11
CA ILE A 292 5.61 28.46 -0.77
C ILE A 292 4.47 28.21 0.22
N ASP A 293 4.80 27.48 1.29
CA ASP A 293 3.93 27.15 2.42
C ASP A 293 4.52 27.71 3.72
N VAL A 294 3.66 28.00 4.71
CA VAL A 294 4.05 28.35 6.09
C VAL A 294 3.56 27.24 7.03
N THR A 295 4.43 26.31 7.44
CA THR A 295 4.06 25.13 8.24
C THR A 295 4.46 25.26 9.71
N THR A 296 3.75 24.56 10.59
CA THR A 296 4.12 24.39 12.01
C THR A 296 4.38 22.95 12.41
N ARG A 297 4.48 22.02 11.45
CA ARG A 297 4.92 20.66 11.77
C ARG A 297 6.40 20.69 12.18
N GLY A 298 6.69 20.33 13.43
CA GLY A 298 8.06 20.19 13.97
C GLY A 298 8.62 21.37 14.77
N LEU A 299 7.80 22.32 15.21
CA LEU A 299 8.20 23.49 16.03
C LEU A 299 7.18 23.77 17.14
N ASP A 300 7.59 24.45 18.22
CA ASP A 300 6.68 24.93 19.28
C ASP A 300 5.63 25.88 18.68
N ILE A 301 4.42 25.36 18.52
CA ILE A 301 3.30 25.96 17.77
C ILE A 301 2.96 27.37 18.27
N ASP A 302 3.25 27.66 19.54
CA ASP A 302 2.89 28.90 20.24
C ASP A 302 3.85 30.08 20.01
N THR A 303 4.96 29.89 19.29
CA THR A 303 6.01 30.92 19.13
C THR A 303 6.07 31.56 17.75
N VAL A 304 5.34 31.04 16.75
CA VAL A 304 5.42 31.48 15.36
C VAL A 304 4.21 32.31 14.97
N ASP A 305 4.43 33.58 14.63
CA ASP A 305 3.43 34.45 14.02
C ASP A 305 3.24 34.12 12.53
N LYS A 306 2.36 33.16 12.26
CA LYS A 306 2.07 32.67 10.90
C LYS A 306 1.40 33.76 10.05
N GLU A 307 0.53 34.56 10.66
CA GLU A 307 -0.23 35.60 9.96
C GLU A 307 0.73 36.64 9.38
N SER A 308 1.68 37.13 10.18
CA SER A 308 2.74 38.04 9.73
C SER A 308 3.59 37.48 8.59
N LEU A 309 3.93 36.20 8.60
CA LEU A 309 4.72 35.57 7.53
C LEU A 309 3.89 35.40 6.25
N THR A 310 2.62 35.01 6.38
CA THR A 310 1.72 34.89 5.22
C THR A 310 1.44 36.25 4.58
N ASP A 311 1.27 37.29 5.40
CA ASP A 311 1.01 38.65 4.94
C ASP A 311 2.24 39.29 4.31
N ARG A 312 3.45 38.95 4.77
CA ARG A 312 4.69 39.34 4.07
C ARG A 312 4.75 38.78 2.65
N LEU A 313 4.44 37.49 2.47
CA LEU A 313 4.38 36.89 1.13
C LEU A 313 3.32 37.56 0.25
N ARG A 314 2.13 37.83 0.78
CA ARG A 314 1.03 38.50 0.05
C ARG A 314 1.31 39.97 -0.23
N SER A 315 2.02 40.66 0.64
CA SER A 315 2.41 42.07 0.41
C SER A 315 3.41 42.19 -0.73
N ALA A 316 4.14 41.11 -1.03
CA ALA A 316 5.05 41.01 -2.16
C ALA A 316 4.40 40.45 -3.44
N SER A 317 3.06 40.42 -3.55
CA SER A 317 2.35 39.86 -4.72
C SER A 317 2.89 40.38 -6.05
N ASP A 318 3.10 41.69 -6.19
CA ASP A 318 3.61 42.29 -7.41
C ASP A 318 4.96 41.70 -7.87
N ARG A 319 5.82 41.24 -6.94
CA ARG A 319 7.11 40.62 -7.28
C ARG A 319 6.90 39.20 -7.83
N PHE A 320 6.04 38.43 -7.17
CA PHE A 320 5.72 37.06 -7.57
C PHE A 320 4.93 37.01 -8.89
N GLU A 321 3.93 37.87 -9.05
CA GLU A 321 3.11 37.93 -10.25
C GLU A 321 3.92 38.37 -11.48
N ARG A 322 4.85 39.32 -11.34
CA ARG A 322 5.78 39.70 -12.43
C ARG A 322 6.72 38.56 -12.84
N ALA A 323 7.05 37.66 -11.93
CA ALA A 323 7.82 36.45 -12.21
C ALA A 323 6.94 35.28 -12.70
N GLY A 324 5.62 35.48 -12.83
CA GLY A 324 4.69 34.50 -13.37
C GLY A 324 4.22 33.45 -12.36
N PHE A 325 4.20 33.80 -11.07
CA PHE A 325 3.59 33.00 -10.00
C PHE A 325 2.20 33.54 -9.63
N GLU A 326 1.34 32.66 -9.15
CA GLU A 326 0.04 33.01 -8.59
C GLU A 326 0.16 33.22 -7.08
N VAL A 327 -0.44 34.29 -6.55
CA VAL A 327 -0.52 34.55 -5.10
C VAL A 327 -1.93 34.37 -4.60
N ASN A 328 -2.10 33.54 -3.57
CA ASN A 328 -3.37 33.23 -2.95
C ASN A 328 -3.62 34.11 -1.72
N HIS A 329 -4.67 34.93 -1.79
CA HIS A 329 -5.03 35.88 -0.73
C HIS A 329 -6.03 35.32 0.30
N SER A 330 -6.58 34.13 0.11
CA SER A 330 -7.64 33.56 0.96
C SER A 330 -7.22 32.31 1.73
N ARG A 331 -6.19 31.59 1.28
CA ARG A 331 -5.67 30.40 1.96
C ARG A 331 -4.82 30.79 3.16
N ASN A 332 -5.03 30.11 4.28
CA ASN A 332 -4.34 30.38 5.54
C ASN A 332 -2.81 30.23 5.41
N THR A 333 -2.33 29.00 5.22
CA THR A 333 -0.88 28.71 5.32
C THR A 333 -0.29 27.89 4.16
N PHE A 334 -1.12 27.38 3.25
CA PHE A 334 -0.67 26.47 2.19
C PHE A 334 -0.84 27.10 0.82
N ARG A 335 0.16 26.90 -0.06
CA ARG A 335 0.17 27.36 -1.45
C ARG A 335 -0.15 28.84 -1.53
N ILE A 336 0.57 29.62 -0.74
CA ILE A 336 0.41 31.08 -0.68
C ILE A 336 0.93 31.67 -1.98
N VAL A 337 2.09 31.20 -2.44
CA VAL A 337 2.61 31.48 -3.77
C VAL A 337 2.74 30.15 -4.49
N SER A 338 2.29 30.04 -5.73
CA SER A 338 2.46 28.79 -6.49
C SER A 338 2.54 29.00 -7.99
N LYS A 339 3.13 28.02 -8.68
CA LYS A 339 3.02 27.87 -10.14
C LYS A 339 2.66 26.43 -10.45
N ARG A 340 1.79 26.24 -11.43
CA ARG A 340 1.28 24.93 -11.86
C ARG A 340 1.53 24.77 -13.36
N TRP A 341 1.93 23.58 -13.76
CA TRP A 341 1.97 23.12 -15.14
C TRP A 341 1.02 21.94 -15.27
N ASP A 342 0.13 21.99 -16.24
CA ASP A 342 -0.64 20.81 -16.64
C ASP A 342 0.21 19.98 -17.59
N ILE A 343 0.14 18.67 -17.45
CA ILE A 343 0.89 17.70 -18.26
C ILE A 343 -0.08 16.69 -18.87
N ASP A 344 0.26 16.16 -20.04
CA ASP A 344 -0.61 15.23 -20.75
C ASP A 344 -0.26 13.76 -20.45
N SER A 345 1.00 13.50 -20.07
CA SER A 345 1.48 12.16 -19.71
C SER A 345 2.68 12.16 -18.75
N VAL A 346 3.00 10.98 -18.18
CA VAL A 346 4.23 10.76 -17.39
C VAL A 346 5.51 10.96 -18.21
N ALA A 347 5.45 10.84 -19.54
CA ALA A 347 6.61 11.07 -20.40
C ALA A 347 7.03 12.56 -20.40
N ASP A 348 6.09 13.48 -20.21
CA ASP A 348 6.35 14.92 -20.23
C ASP A 348 7.21 15.35 -19.04
N VAL A 349 6.98 14.75 -17.87
CA VAL A 349 7.78 15.02 -16.66
C VAL A 349 9.16 14.37 -16.68
N ARG A 350 9.48 13.55 -17.69
CA ARG A 350 10.81 13.00 -17.92
C ARG A 350 11.56 13.74 -19.04
N ASN A 351 10.95 14.74 -19.66
CA ASN A 351 11.59 15.55 -20.70
C ASN A 351 12.57 16.54 -20.08
N ASP A 352 13.82 16.54 -20.55
CA ASP A 352 14.90 17.36 -19.97
C ASP A 352 14.63 18.87 -20.05
N ALA A 353 14.03 19.35 -21.14
CA ALA A 353 13.68 20.76 -21.30
C ALA A 353 12.56 21.19 -20.34
N PHE A 354 11.59 20.30 -20.08
CA PHE A 354 10.55 20.53 -19.08
C PHE A 354 11.12 20.54 -17.66
N LEU A 355 12.02 19.59 -17.35
CA LEU A 355 12.71 19.56 -16.06
C LEU A 355 13.53 20.82 -15.82
N GLU A 356 14.22 21.32 -16.84
CA GLU A 356 14.99 22.57 -16.80
C GLU A 356 14.08 23.78 -16.56
N GLU A 357 12.95 23.88 -17.27
CA GLU A 357 11.98 24.95 -17.05
C GLU A 357 11.43 24.96 -15.60
N VAL A 358 11.04 23.79 -15.08
CA VAL A 358 10.52 23.69 -13.72
C VAL A 358 11.61 23.99 -12.70
N ALA A 359 12.85 23.55 -12.93
CA ALA A 359 13.99 23.85 -12.07
C ALA A 359 14.30 25.34 -12.01
N ASP A 360 14.31 26.03 -13.16
CA ASP A 360 14.52 27.48 -13.24
C ASP A 360 13.43 28.24 -12.47
N ARG A 361 12.17 27.85 -12.64
CA ARG A 361 11.06 28.47 -11.91
C ARG A 361 11.10 28.15 -10.42
N TYR A 362 11.55 26.95 -10.04
CA TYR A 362 11.73 26.59 -8.64
C TYR A 362 12.83 27.41 -7.98
N ALA A 363 13.98 27.57 -8.65
CA ALA A 363 15.06 28.44 -8.17
C ALA A 363 14.62 29.91 -8.04
N GLU A 364 13.87 30.43 -9.01
CA GLU A 364 13.34 31.79 -8.94
C GLU A 364 12.35 31.98 -7.78
N LEU A 365 11.47 30.98 -7.54
CA LEU A 365 10.56 30.98 -6.41
C LEU A 365 11.31 31.03 -5.08
N VAL A 366 12.36 30.21 -4.94
CA VAL A 366 13.23 30.18 -3.75
C VAL A 366 13.90 31.54 -3.53
N ARG A 367 14.50 32.12 -4.58
CA ARG A 367 15.17 33.41 -4.51
C ARG A 367 14.24 34.54 -4.06
N ILE A 368 13.08 34.70 -4.71
CA ILE A 368 12.14 35.77 -4.36
C ILE A 368 11.57 35.55 -2.95
N GLY A 369 11.24 34.31 -2.59
CA GLY A 369 10.80 33.98 -1.23
C GLY A 369 11.84 34.35 -0.18
N HIS A 370 13.11 34.03 -0.44
CA HIS A 370 14.22 34.41 0.44
C HIS A 370 14.34 35.91 0.59
N GLU A 371 14.33 36.66 -0.52
CA GLU A 371 14.41 38.12 -0.48
C GLU A 371 13.25 38.72 0.33
N VAL A 372 12.02 38.21 0.17
CA VAL A 372 10.86 38.69 0.93
C VAL A 372 10.97 38.37 2.42
N MET A 373 11.54 37.21 2.78
CA MET A 373 11.71 36.82 4.18
C MET A 373 12.87 37.53 4.88
N LEU A 374 13.91 37.87 4.12
CA LEU A 374 15.12 38.53 4.62
C LEU A 374 15.08 40.06 4.48
N ASP A 375 14.16 40.61 3.67
CA ASP A 375 13.85 42.05 3.64
C ASP A 375 13.18 42.44 4.97
N THR A 376 13.99 42.62 6.01
CA THR A 376 13.59 43.33 7.22
C THR A 376 13.45 44.82 6.90
N LYS A 377 12.30 45.23 6.38
CA LYS A 377 11.79 46.61 6.49
C LYS A 377 10.29 46.67 6.68
#